data_AF-A0A7C6YH99-F1
#
_entry.id   AF-A0A7C6YH99-F1
#
_cell.length_a   1.000
_cell.length_b   1.000
_cell.length_c   1.000
_cell.angle_alpha   90.00
_cell.angle_beta   90.00
_cell.angle_gamma   90.00
#
_symmetry.space_group_name_H-M   'P 1'
#
loop_
_entity.id
_entity.type
_entity.pdbx_description
1 polymer ?
#
loop_
_entity_poly.entity_id
_entity_poly.type
_entity_poly.pdbx_seq_one_letter_code
_entity_poly.pdbx_strand_id
1 'polypeptide(L)'
;MTSAERSRAYTSEYIRFDQNVFPAREKPAAAPAQRSVPLGTFQRIQAFFLLLLCGFVLIGLIGVNAFSSKLQYDINTLNRSVLSIERAVQNLEVEIQTATSIATVEAKARSMGMVYPTFQEMVYLDGCGGVQGDFALALCESAYE
;
A
#
# COMPACT_ATOMS: atom_id res chain seq x y z
N MET A 1 48.85 25.59 77.43
CA MET A 1 48.97 25.75 75.96
C MET A 1 48.83 27.22 75.64
N THR A 2 49.90 27.83 75.14
CA THR A 2 49.94 29.26 74.80
C THR A 2 49.25 29.51 73.45
N SER A 3 48.78 30.74 73.20
CA SER A 3 48.08 31.10 71.95
C SER A 3 48.89 30.76 70.69
N ALA A 4 50.22 30.80 70.79
CA ALA A 4 51.15 30.43 69.72
C ALA A 4 51.18 28.92 69.39
N GLU A 5 50.88 28.05 70.35
CA GLU A 5 50.81 26.60 70.12
C GLU A 5 49.51 26.22 69.40
N ARG A 6 48.42 26.93 69.70
CA ARG A 6 47.11 26.76 69.05
C ARG A 6 47.13 27.18 67.58
N SER A 7 47.81 28.28 67.24
CA SER A 7 47.95 28.71 65.85
C SER A 7 48.79 27.74 65.03
N ARG A 8 49.87 27.20 65.61
CA ARG A 8 50.71 26.19 64.95
C ARG A 8 49.97 24.88 64.67
N ALA A 9 49.16 24.41 65.63
CA ALA A 9 48.32 23.23 65.43
C ALA A 9 47.31 23.46 64.28
N TYR A 10 46.66 24.62 64.25
CA TYR A 10 45.70 24.98 63.20
C TYR A 10 46.36 25.09 61.82
N THR A 11 47.57 25.67 61.72
CA THR A 11 48.32 25.72 60.46
C THR A 11 48.73 24.32 59.98
N SER A 12 49.10 23.42 60.88
CA SER A 12 49.54 22.07 60.51
C SER A 12 48.41 21.16 59.99
N GLU A 13 47.19 21.34 60.50
CA GLU A 13 46.02 20.60 60.04
C GLU A 13 45.54 21.08 58.66
N TYR A 14 45.57 22.39 58.40
CA TYR A 14 45.22 22.94 57.08
C TYR A 14 46.19 22.50 55.99
N ILE A 15 47.49 22.46 56.28
CA ILE A 15 48.51 22.03 55.31
C ILE A 15 48.33 20.55 54.92
N ARG A 16 47.83 19.70 55.83
CA ARG A 16 47.59 18.28 55.52
C ARG A 16 46.37 18.04 54.64
N PHE A 17 45.35 18.90 54.71
CA PHE A 17 44.13 18.73 53.89
C PHE A 17 44.31 19.23 52.44
N ASP A 18 45.24 20.15 52.17
CA ASP A 18 45.64 20.52 50.80
C ASP A 18 46.44 19.40 50.09
N GLN A 19 47.01 18.46 50.85
CA GLN A 19 47.80 17.35 50.29
C GLN A 19 46.95 16.15 49.85
N ASN A 20 45.62 16.19 50.01
CA ASN A 20 44.74 15.34 49.21
C ASN A 20 44.40 16.09 47.94
N VAL A 21 45.35 16.01 47.01
CA VAL A 21 45.23 16.38 45.62
C VAL A 21 43.94 15.77 45.09
N PHE A 22 42.88 16.60 44.95
CA PHE A 22 41.86 16.34 43.94
C PHE A 22 42.63 15.89 42.70
N PRO A 23 42.35 14.71 42.10
CA PRO A 23 43.12 14.27 40.95
C PRO A 23 43.15 15.46 40.01
N ALA A 24 44.35 15.99 39.77
CA ALA A 24 44.52 17.18 38.96
C ALA A 24 43.72 16.87 37.71
N ARG A 25 42.58 17.55 37.52
CA ARG A 25 41.71 17.30 36.38
C ARG A 25 42.65 17.46 35.21
N GLU A 26 43.03 16.34 34.59
CA GLU A 26 43.95 16.37 33.47
C GLU A 26 43.33 17.40 32.57
N LYS A 27 44.00 18.56 32.43
CA LYS A 27 43.64 19.55 31.43
C LYS A 27 43.53 18.70 30.18
N PRO A 28 42.33 18.49 29.61
CA PRO A 28 42.11 17.40 28.66
C PRO A 28 43.22 17.55 27.66
N ALA A 29 44.13 16.56 27.63
CA ALA A 29 45.37 16.64 26.88
C ALA A 29 44.95 17.16 25.52
N ALA A 30 45.43 18.36 25.15
CA ALA A 30 44.93 19.08 24.00
C ALA A 30 44.84 18.06 22.88
N ALA A 31 43.60 17.75 22.47
CA ALA A 31 43.34 16.60 21.59
C ALA A 31 44.37 16.70 20.47
N PRO A 32 45.12 15.62 20.17
CA PRO A 32 46.25 15.72 19.26
C PRO A 32 45.76 16.44 18.03
N ALA A 33 46.30 17.64 17.79
CA ALA A 33 45.83 18.50 16.71
C ALA A 33 45.81 17.62 15.48
N GLN A 34 44.61 17.32 14.97
CA GLN A 34 44.44 16.40 13.86
C GLN A 34 45.29 16.97 12.75
N ARG A 35 46.46 16.36 12.52
CA ARG A 35 47.32 16.74 11.41
C ARG A 35 46.47 16.43 10.20
N SER A 36 45.94 17.47 9.56
CA SER A 36 45.32 17.37 8.27
C SER A 36 46.41 16.83 7.35
N VAL A 37 46.40 15.52 7.14
CA VAL A 37 47.29 14.90 6.17
C VAL A 37 47.01 15.64 4.87
N PRO A 38 48.02 16.25 4.23
CA PRO A 38 47.77 16.97 2.99
C PRO A 38 47.33 15.93 1.96
N LEU A 39 46.02 15.85 1.71
CA LEU A 39 45.48 15.00 0.66
C LEU A 39 46.18 15.42 -0.63
N GLY A 40 46.85 14.45 -1.28
CA GLY A 40 47.48 14.65 -2.57
C GLY A 40 46.45 15.16 -3.58
N THR A 41 46.87 15.95 -4.56
CA THR A 41 46.00 16.55 -5.58
C THR A 41 45.12 15.50 -6.26
N PHE A 42 45.65 14.30 -6.52
CA PHE A 42 44.89 13.16 -7.06
C PHE A 42 43.74 12.69 -6.16
N GLN A 43 43.93 12.63 -4.83
CA GLN A 43 42.87 12.24 -3.90
C GLN A 43 41.75 13.27 -3.84
N ARG A 44 42.09 14.56 -3.98
CA ARG A 44 41.10 15.65 -4.04
C ARG A 44 40.28 15.59 -5.33
N ILE A 45 40.92 15.30 -6.46
CA ILE A 45 40.25 15.13 -7.75
C ILE A 45 39.32 13.91 -7.73
N GLN A 46 39.77 12.78 -7.17
CA GLN A 46 38.94 11.58 -7.01
C GLN A 46 37.74 11.85 -6.10
N ALA A 47 37.94 12.54 -4.97
CA ALA A 47 36.84 12.93 -4.08
C ALA A 47 35.84 13.86 -4.78
N PHE A 48 36.32 14.81 -5.58
CA PHE A 48 35.47 15.70 -6.36
C PHE A 48 34.62 14.93 -7.38
N PHE A 49 35.23 13.98 -8.11
CA PHE A 49 34.51 13.14 -9.08
C PHE A 49 33.45 12.27 -8.41
N LEU A 50 33.76 11.71 -7.24
CA LEU A 50 32.82 10.90 -6.46
C LEU A 50 31.63 11.74 -5.96
N LEU A 51 31.90 12.98 -5.52
CA LEU A 51 30.86 13.92 -5.10
C LEU A 51 29.95 14.30 -6.27
N LEU A 52 30.53 14.51 -7.46
CA LEU A 52 29.80 14.82 -8.69
C LEU A 52 28.93 13.64 -9.15
N LEU A 53 29.46 12.42 -9.08
CA LEU A 53 28.72 11.19 -9.37
C LEU A 53 27.57 10.98 -8.37
N CYS A 54 27.83 11.20 -7.08
CA CYS A 54 26.80 11.12 -6.04
C CYS A 54 25.68 12.14 -6.28
N GLY A 55 26.04 13.37 -6.65
CA GLY A 55 25.06 14.41 -7.02
C GLY A 55 24.20 14.00 -8.20
N PHE A 56 24.78 13.40 -9.24
CA PHE A 56 24.04 12.93 -10.41
C PHE A 56 23.06 11.79 -10.05
N VAL A 57 23.50 10.84 -9.22
CA VAL A 57 22.64 9.74 -8.74
C VAL A 57 21.47 10.28 -7.92
N LEU A 58 21.71 11.25 -7.03
CA LEU A 58 20.66 11.88 -6.22
C LEU A 58 19.60 12.58 -7.08
N ILE A 59 20.03 13.33 -8.10
CA ILE A 59 19.12 13.99 -9.06
C ILE A 59 18.30 12.94 -9.84
N GLY A 60 18.96 11.86 -10.31
CA GLY A 60 18.28 10.76 -10.99
C GLY A 60 17.22 10.10 -10.10
N LEU A 61 17.53 9.89 -8.82
CA LEU A 61 16.63 9.26 -7.85
C LEU A 61 15.38 10.12 -7.59
N ILE A 62 15.54 11.45 -7.53
CA ILE A 62 14.41 12.40 -7.45
C ILE A 62 13.52 12.29 -8.69
N GLY A 63 14.11 12.23 -9.89
CA GLY A 63 13.38 12.08 -11.15
C GLY A 63 12.58 10.77 -11.23
N VAL A 64 13.21 9.66 -10.85
CA VAL A 64 12.55 8.34 -10.78
C VAL A 64 11.42 8.35 -9.75
N ASN A 65 11.62 8.99 -8.59
CA ASN A 65 10.59 9.07 -7.56
C ASN A 65 9.37 9.91 -8.01
N ALA A 66 9.61 11.01 -8.74
CA ALA A 66 8.54 11.80 -9.36
C ALA A 66 7.77 10.98 -10.40
N PHE A 67 8.47 10.19 -11.22
CA PHE A 67 7.83 9.31 -12.21
C PHE A 67 7.06 8.16 -11.55
N SER A 68 7.60 7.59 -10.47
CA SER A 68 6.95 6.57 -9.64
C SER A 68 5.65 7.12 -9.01
N SER A 69 5.67 8.35 -8.52
CA SER A 69 4.48 9.01 -7.97
C SER A 69 3.38 9.20 -9.02
N LYS A 70 3.77 9.57 -10.25
CA LYS A 70 2.82 9.67 -11.39
C LYS A 70 2.25 8.30 -11.76
N LEU A 71 3.09 7.29 -11.88
CA LEU A 71 2.67 5.91 -12.13
C LEU A 71 1.70 5.41 -11.06
N GLN A 72 1.94 5.72 -9.79
CA GLN A 72 1.07 5.31 -8.69
C GLN A 72 -0.30 6.02 -8.75
N TYR A 73 -0.33 7.29 -9.18
CA TYR A 73 -1.58 8.00 -9.46
C TYR A 73 -2.35 7.38 -10.63
N ASP A 74 -1.67 7.05 -11.72
CA ASP A 74 -2.27 6.43 -12.90
C ASP A 74 -2.83 5.04 -12.55
N ILE A 75 -2.12 4.25 -11.75
CA ILE A 75 -2.60 2.95 -11.23
C ILE A 75 -3.86 3.13 -10.40
N ASN A 76 -3.89 4.08 -9.47
CA ASN A 76 -5.07 4.29 -8.61
C ASN A 76 -6.28 4.77 -9.45
N THR A 77 -6.03 5.65 -10.42
CA THR A 77 -7.07 6.13 -11.34
C THR A 77 -7.62 5.00 -12.21
N LEU A 78 -6.74 4.15 -12.75
CA LEU A 78 -7.14 2.98 -13.53
C LEU A 78 -7.95 1.99 -12.66
N ASN A 79 -7.53 1.73 -11.43
CA ASN A 79 -8.26 0.84 -10.52
C ASN A 79 -9.65 1.39 -10.17
N ARG A 80 -9.78 2.70 -9.97
CA ARG A 80 -11.08 3.37 -9.81
C ARG A 80 -11.97 3.21 -11.03
N SER A 81 -11.39 3.30 -12.24
CA SER A 81 -12.14 3.10 -13.48
C SER A 81 -12.64 1.66 -13.62
N VAL A 82 -11.81 0.66 -13.30
CA VAL A 82 -12.20 -0.75 -13.28
C VAL A 82 -13.37 -0.98 -12.31
N LEU A 83 -13.26 -0.51 -11.08
CA LEU A 83 -14.34 -0.61 -10.09
C LEU A 83 -15.62 0.11 -10.53
N SER A 84 -15.53 1.18 -11.31
CA SER A 84 -16.71 1.87 -11.83
C SER A 84 -17.42 1.04 -12.91
N ILE A 85 -16.65 0.39 -13.78
CA ILE A 85 -17.17 -0.48 -14.84
C ILE A 85 -17.80 -1.73 -14.22
N GLU A 86 -17.16 -2.35 -13.24
CA GLU A 86 -17.71 -3.50 -12.52
C GLU A 86 -19.05 -3.17 -11.85
N ARG A 87 -19.16 -2.01 -11.21
CA ARG A 87 -20.45 -1.55 -10.64
C ARG A 87 -21.51 -1.33 -11.71
N ALA A 88 -21.14 -0.79 -12.86
CA ALA A 88 -22.08 -0.62 -13.97
C ALA A 88 -22.59 -1.98 -14.49
N VAL A 89 -21.69 -2.96 -14.61
CA VAL A 89 -22.05 -4.34 -14.98
C VAL A 89 -22.99 -4.96 -13.95
N GLN A 90 -22.70 -4.84 -12.66
CA GLN A 90 -23.57 -5.35 -11.59
C GLN A 90 -24.96 -4.71 -11.61
N ASN A 91 -25.04 -3.39 -11.84
CA ASN A 91 -26.33 -2.72 -11.98
C ASN A 91 -27.11 -3.24 -13.19
N LEU A 92 -26.45 -3.40 -14.34
CA LEU A 92 -27.07 -3.98 -15.53
C LEU A 92 -27.54 -5.41 -15.29
N GLU A 93 -26.77 -6.22 -14.57
CA GLU A 93 -27.15 -7.59 -14.23
C GLU A 93 -28.39 -7.62 -13.34
N VAL A 94 -28.47 -6.74 -12.34
CA VAL A 94 -29.66 -6.60 -11.48
C VAL A 94 -30.86 -6.11 -12.29
N GLU A 95 -30.67 -5.16 -13.21
CA GLU A 95 -31.74 -4.67 -14.08
C GLU A 95 -32.26 -5.77 -15.00
N ILE A 96 -31.36 -6.58 -15.58
CA ILE A 96 -31.72 -7.75 -16.38
C ILE A 96 -32.47 -8.77 -15.52
N GLN A 97 -31.96 -9.15 -14.34
CA GLN A 97 -32.65 -10.09 -13.44
C GLN A 97 -34.02 -9.58 -13.01
N THR A 98 -34.17 -8.26 -12.86
CA THR A 98 -35.47 -7.65 -12.52
C THR A 98 -36.42 -7.65 -13.72
N ALA A 99 -35.91 -7.41 -14.93
CA ALA A 99 -36.69 -7.46 -16.17
C ALA A 99 -37.06 -8.91 -16.57
N THR A 100 -36.18 -9.88 -16.32
CA THR A 100 -36.38 -11.31 -16.60
C THR A 100 -36.95 -12.08 -15.42
N SER A 101 -37.16 -11.42 -14.28
CA SER A 101 -37.89 -11.96 -13.14
C SER A 101 -39.18 -12.61 -13.63
N ILE A 102 -39.45 -13.82 -13.14
CA ILE A 102 -40.64 -14.61 -13.47
C ILE A 102 -41.90 -13.74 -13.33
N ALA A 103 -41.99 -12.90 -12.29
CA ALA A 103 -43.11 -12.01 -12.09
C ALA A 103 -43.27 -10.95 -13.21
N THR A 104 -42.16 -10.41 -13.70
CA THR A 104 -42.15 -9.42 -14.80
C THR A 104 -42.49 -10.08 -16.14
N VAL A 105 -41.96 -11.27 -16.39
CA VAL A 105 -42.27 -12.08 -17.57
C VAL A 105 -43.75 -12.48 -17.56
N GLU A 106 -44.28 -12.95 -16.42
CA GLU A 106 -45.69 -13.27 -16.25
C GLU A 106 -46.60 -12.06 -16.44
N ALA A 107 -46.24 -10.92 -15.86
CA ALA A 107 -47.02 -9.68 -16.01
C ALA A 107 -47.09 -9.26 -17.48
N LYS A 108 -45.97 -9.33 -18.21
CA LYS A 108 -45.92 -9.03 -19.63
C LYS A 108 -46.69 -10.07 -20.46
N ALA A 109 -46.53 -11.35 -20.20
CA ALA A 109 -47.27 -12.43 -20.86
C ALA A 109 -48.79 -12.25 -20.69
N ARG A 110 -49.26 -11.98 -19.47
CA ARG A 110 -50.68 -11.68 -19.21
C ARG A 110 -51.15 -10.41 -19.93
N SER A 111 -50.30 -9.38 -20.01
CA SER A 111 -50.65 -8.15 -20.77
C SER A 111 -50.81 -8.40 -22.27
N MET A 112 -50.11 -9.41 -22.81
CA MET A 112 -50.23 -9.86 -24.21
C MET A 112 -51.37 -10.87 -24.40
N GLY A 113 -52.18 -11.13 -23.36
CA GLY A 113 -53.33 -12.04 -23.41
C GLY A 113 -52.97 -13.51 -23.19
N MET A 114 -51.74 -13.83 -22.77
CA MET A 114 -51.39 -15.21 -22.43
C MET A 114 -52.08 -15.64 -21.13
N VAL A 115 -52.67 -16.83 -21.14
CA VAL A 115 -53.36 -17.42 -19.98
C VAL A 115 -52.68 -18.74 -19.64
N TYR A 116 -52.56 -19.04 -18.34
CA TYR A 116 -52.07 -20.35 -17.92
C TYR A 116 -53.02 -21.45 -18.36
N PRO A 117 -52.51 -22.56 -18.92
CA PRO A 117 -53.35 -23.70 -19.26
C PRO A 117 -54.02 -24.26 -18.00
N THR A 118 -55.25 -24.70 -18.17
CA THR A 118 -56.02 -25.40 -17.13
C THR A 118 -55.52 -26.84 -17.01
N PHE A 119 -55.82 -27.51 -15.88
CA PHE A 119 -55.42 -28.91 -15.66
C PHE A 119 -55.89 -29.87 -16.77
N GLN A 120 -56.96 -29.53 -17.50
CA GLN A 120 -57.48 -30.32 -18.60
C GLN A 120 -56.67 -30.17 -19.90
N GLU A 121 -55.91 -29.09 -20.04
CA GLU A 121 -55.07 -28.78 -21.20
C GLU A 121 -53.61 -29.24 -21.00
N MET A 122 -53.28 -29.73 -19.81
CA MET A 122 -51.96 -30.28 -19.47
C MET A 122 -51.87 -31.76 -19.87
N VAL A 123 -50.95 -32.08 -20.79
CA VAL A 123 -50.63 -33.46 -21.15
C VAL A 123 -49.41 -33.91 -20.36
N TYR A 124 -49.58 -34.90 -19.50
CA TYR A 124 -48.48 -35.51 -18.75
C TYR A 124 -47.80 -36.58 -19.62
N LEU A 125 -46.50 -36.43 -19.84
CA LEU A 125 -45.70 -37.43 -20.53
C LEU A 125 -45.38 -38.55 -19.52
N ASP A 126 -46.10 -39.67 -19.60
CA ASP A 126 -45.74 -40.88 -18.88
C ASP A 126 -44.45 -41.46 -19.47
N GLY A 127 -43.45 -41.67 -18.61
CA GLY A 127 -42.06 -42.04 -18.96
C GLY A 127 -41.85 -43.42 -19.61
N CYS A 128 -42.87 -44.00 -20.24
CA CYS A 128 -42.80 -45.32 -20.89
C CYS A 128 -43.20 -45.33 -22.37
N GLY A 129 -43.50 -44.18 -23.00
CA GLY A 129 -43.63 -44.07 -24.45
C GLY A 129 -42.34 -43.52 -25.06
N GLY A 130 -41.64 -44.31 -25.88
CA GLY A 130 -40.36 -43.93 -26.48
C GLY A 130 -40.35 -42.51 -27.03
N VAL A 131 -39.30 -41.76 -26.66
CA VAL A 131 -39.03 -40.40 -27.15
C VAL A 131 -39.06 -40.43 -28.68
N GLN A 132 -40.16 -39.98 -29.28
CA GLN A 132 -40.17 -39.67 -30.70
C GLN A 132 -39.25 -38.46 -30.87
N GLY A 133 -38.07 -38.70 -31.44
CA GLY A 133 -37.05 -37.67 -31.68
C GLY A 133 -37.53 -36.49 -32.55
N ASP A 134 -38.74 -36.56 -33.07
CA ASP A 134 -39.38 -35.57 -33.93
C ASP A 134 -40.19 -34.49 -33.20
N PHE A 135 -40.57 -34.68 -31.93
CA PHE A 135 -41.44 -33.72 -31.25
C PHE A 135 -40.78 -32.35 -31.07
N ALA A 136 -39.49 -32.32 -30.73
CA ALA A 136 -38.73 -31.08 -30.61
C ALA A 136 -38.54 -30.38 -31.96
N LEU A 137 -38.46 -31.14 -33.06
CA LEU A 137 -38.32 -30.61 -34.42
C LEU A 137 -39.64 -29.97 -34.89
N ALA A 138 -40.76 -30.68 -34.69
CA ALA A 138 -42.11 -30.21 -35.02
C ALA A 138 -42.53 -28.98 -34.19
N LEU A 139 -42.08 -28.89 -32.93
CA LEU A 139 -42.33 -27.71 -32.09
C LEU A 139 -41.58 -26.47 -32.61
N CYS A 140 -40.35 -26.64 -33.12
CA CYS A 140 -39.60 -25.56 -33.74
C CYS A 140 -40.29 -25.10 -35.03
N GLU A 141 -40.72 -26.03 -35.88
CA GLU A 141 -41.35 -25.69 -37.16
C GLU A 141 -42.65 -24.90 -36.98
N SER A 142 -43.51 -25.30 -36.04
CA SER A 142 -44.76 -24.58 -35.74
C SER A 142 -44.62 -23.22 -35.05
N ALA A 143 -43.45 -22.91 -34.48
CA ALA A 143 -43.19 -21.63 -33.83
C ALA A 143 -42.65 -20.55 -34.79
N TYR A 144 -42.27 -20.94 -36.01
CA TYR A 144 -41.69 -20.04 -37.02
C TYR A 144 -42.60 -19.83 -38.26
N GLU A 145 -43.79 -20.42 -38.29
CA GLU A 145 -44.93 -19.96 -39.11
C GLU A 145 -45.72 -18.87 -38.37
#